data_AF-A0A8X7CBN2-F1
#
_entry.id   AF-A0A8X7CBN2-F1
#
_cell.length_a   1.000
_cell.length_b   1.000
_cell.length_c   1.000
_cell.angle_alpha   90.00
_cell.angle_beta   90.00
_cell.angle_gamma   90.00
#
_symmetry.space_group_name_H-M   'P 1'
#
loop_
_entity.id
_entity.type
_entity.pdbx_description
1 polymer ?
#
loop_
_entity_poly.entity_id
_entity_poly.type
_entity_poly.pdbx_seq_one_letter_code
_entity_poly.pdbx_strand_id
1 'polypeptide(L)' 'MKRFQNYSEYTESLRIVKFEALKRGLKSQQHLFTKINTAQEAATRTSFHVALEIAKRRKPFANGEMIKECVIAVAEEMFS' A
#
# COMPACT_ATOMS: atom_id res chain seq x y z
N MET A 1 -35.69 -16.89 22.94
CA MET A 1 -34.47 -17.53 23.48
C MET A 1 -33.48 -18.07 22.43
N LYS A 2 -33.68 -17.90 21.11
CA LYS A 2 -32.73 -18.41 20.09
C LYS A 2 -31.32 -17.79 20.13
N ARG A 3 -31.15 -16.55 20.62
CA ARG A 3 -29.82 -15.91 20.71
C ARG A 3 -28.92 -16.52 21.79
N PHE A 4 -29.47 -17.03 22.89
CA PHE A 4 -28.68 -17.62 23.98
C PHE A 4 -28.11 -19.00 23.62
N GLN A 5 -28.84 -19.81 22.85
CA GLN A 5 -28.37 -21.12 22.37
C GLN A 5 -27.17 -21.01 21.41
N ASN A 6 -27.04 -19.90 20.67
CA ASN A 6 -25.92 -19.71 19.76
C ASN A 6 -24.59 -19.39 20.47
N TYR A 7 -24.62 -19.01 21.75
CA TYR A 7 -23.43 -18.72 22.55
C TYR A 7 -23.08 -19.83 23.54
N SER A 8 -23.99 -20.78 23.81
CA SER A 8 -23.70 -21.92 24.69
C SER A 8 -22.66 -22.88 24.11
N GLU A 9 -22.46 -22.87 22.79
CA GLU A 9 -21.40 -23.63 22.09
C GLU A 9 -20.04 -22.92 22.12
N TYR A 10 -20.00 -21.63 22.45
CA TYR A 10 -18.76 -20.87 22.61
C TYR A 10 -18.17 -21.09 23.99
N THR A 11 -17.48 -22.22 24.14
CA THR A 11 -16.59 -22.46 25.27
C THR A 11 -15.51 -21.38 25.33
N GLU A 12 -14.91 -21.18 26.50
CA GLU A 12 -13.86 -20.19 26.71
C GLU A 12 -12.69 -20.38 25.71
N SER A 13 -12.32 -21.63 25.44
CA SER A 13 -11.30 -21.98 24.45
C SER A 13 -11.70 -21.59 23.02
N LEU A 14 -12.95 -21.84 22.59
CA LEU A 14 -13.43 -21.43 21.27
C LEU A 14 -13.40 -19.90 21.10
N ARG A 15 -13.75 -19.15 22.15
CA ARG A 15 -13.69 -17.68 22.12
C ARG A 15 -12.26 -17.18 21.93
N ILE A 16 -11.29 -17.74 22.65
CA ILE A 16 -9.87 -17.38 22.52
C ILE A 16 -9.37 -17.69 21.11
N VAL A 17 -9.66 -18.88 20.58
CA VAL A 17 -9.26 -19.28 19.23
C VAL A 17 -9.86 -18.35 18.18
N LYS A 18 -11.16 -18.01 18.30
CA LYS A 18 -11.83 -17.11 17.37
C LYS A 18 -11.26 -15.69 17.46
N PHE A 19 -11.00 -15.21 18.67
CA PHE A 19 -10.40 -13.90 18.90
C PHE A 19 -9.01 -13.79 18.26
N GLU A 20 -8.13 -14.78 18.47
CA GLU A 20 -6.79 -14.77 17.87
C GLU A 20 -6.83 -14.93 16.34
N ALA A 21 -7.80 -15.67 15.80
CA ALA A 21 -8.02 -15.72 14.35
C ALA A 21 -8.44 -14.35 13.79
N LEU A 22 -9.38 -13.66 14.45
CA LEU A 22 -9.83 -12.32 14.04
C LEU A 22 -8.71 -11.29 14.15
N LYS A 23 -7.95 -11.31 15.24
CA LYS A 23 -6.81 -10.42 15.47
C LYS A 23 -5.73 -10.60 14.40
N ARG A 24 -5.40 -11.84 14.04
CA ARG A 24 -4.47 -12.13 12.94
C ARG A 24 -5.01 -11.62 11.60
N GLY A 25 -6.29 -11.89 11.31
CA GLY A 25 -6.94 -11.39 10.09
C GLY A 25 -6.91 -9.87 9.99
N LEU A 26 -7.25 -9.17 11.07
CA LEU A 26 -7.22 -7.72 11.13
C LEU A 26 -5.82 -7.16 10.89
N LYS A 27 -4.80 -7.70 11.56
CA LYS A 27 -3.41 -7.29 11.35
C LYS A 27 -2.95 -7.51 9.92
N SER A 28 -3.33 -8.62 9.30
CA SER A 28 -3.01 -8.91 7.90
C SER A 28 -3.65 -7.91 6.94
N GLN A 29 -4.92 -7.55 7.16
CA GLN A 29 -5.62 -6.57 6.34
C GLN A 29 -5.01 -5.17 6.49
N GLN A 30 -4.72 -4.75 7.73
CA GLN A 30 -4.04 -3.48 8.00
C GLN A 30 -2.68 -3.41 7.32
N HIS A 31 -1.87 -4.47 7.44
CA HIS A 31 -0.57 -4.53 6.79
C HIS A 31 -0.67 -4.41 5.28
N LEU A 32 -1.63 -5.09 4.65
CA LEU A 32 -1.88 -4.99 3.22
C LEU A 32 -2.25 -3.56 2.81
N PHE A 33 -3.18 -2.92 3.53
CA PHE A 33 -3.60 -1.55 3.22
C PHE A 33 -2.45 -0.55 3.37
N THR A 34 -1.67 -0.64 4.45
CA THR A 34 -0.50 0.22 4.63
C THR A 34 0.51 0.01 3.50
N LYS A 35 0.84 -1.25 3.18
CA LYS A 35 1.81 -1.56 2.12
C LYS A 35 1.38 -1.01 0.76
N ILE A 36 0.12 -1.23 0.38
CA ILE A 36 -0.42 -0.72 -0.90
C ILE A 36 -0.43 0.81 -0.89
N ASN A 37 -0.88 1.43 0.19
CA ASN A 37 -0.97 2.88 0.28
C ASN A 37 0.42 3.53 0.18
N THR A 38 1.42 3.01 0.88
CA THR A 38 2.81 3.52 0.81
C THR A 38 3.37 3.42 -0.61
N ALA A 39 3.16 2.28 -1.30
CA ALA A 39 3.60 2.11 -2.68
C ALA A 39 2.89 3.07 -3.64
N GLN A 40 1.60 3.30 -3.43
CA GLN A 40 0.79 4.21 -4.25
C GLN A 40 1.20 5.67 -4.04
N GLU A 41 1.47 6.07 -2.81
CA GLU A 41 1.97 7.41 -2.49
C GLU A 41 3.34 7.66 -3.14
N ALA A 42 4.26 6.70 -3.06
CA ALA A 42 5.56 6.79 -3.73
C ALA A 42 5.38 6.94 -5.24
N ALA A 43 4.60 6.05 -5.87
CA ALA A 43 4.32 6.12 -7.31
C ALA A 43 3.69 7.45 -7.74
N THR A 44 2.79 7.99 -6.90
CA THR A 44 2.15 9.30 -7.16
C THR A 44 3.16 10.43 -7.12
N ARG A 45 3.99 10.51 -6.06
CA ARG A 45 5.04 11.55 -5.94
C ARG A 45 6.02 11.49 -7.10
N THR A 46 6.48 10.29 -7.43
CA THR A 46 7.38 10.04 -8.57
C THR A 46 6.76 10.48 -9.88
N SER A 47 5.48 10.17 -10.12
CA SER A 47 4.78 10.57 -11.34
C SER A 47 4.72 12.09 -11.49
N PHE A 48 4.44 12.80 -10.38
CA PHE A 48 4.48 14.27 -10.37
C PHE A 48 5.89 14.82 -10.64
N HIS A 49 6.92 14.21 -10.06
CA HIS A 49 8.31 14.60 -10.31
C HIS A 49 8.69 14.47 -11.79
N VAL A 50 8.39 13.32 -12.40
CA VAL A 50 8.61 13.07 -13.82
C VAL A 50 7.84 14.05 -14.69
N ALA A 51 6.56 14.28 -14.40
CA ALA A 51 5.73 15.24 -15.14
C ALA A 51 6.27 16.67 -15.04
N LEU A 52 6.73 17.09 -13.86
CA LEU A 52 7.36 18.39 -13.64
C LEU A 52 8.64 18.53 -14.47
N GLU A 53 9.49 17.50 -14.49
CA GLU A 53 10.75 17.54 -15.22
C GLU A 53 10.54 17.58 -16.74
N ILE A 54 9.54 16.86 -17.23
CA ILE A 54 9.05 16.96 -18.61
C ILE A 54 8.56 18.39 -18.90
N ALA A 55 7.73 18.97 -18.02
CA ALA A 55 7.14 20.30 -18.24
C ALA A 55 8.18 21.42 -18.24
N LYS A 56 9.23 21.34 -17.41
CA LYS A 56 10.35 22.29 -17.43
C LYS A 56 11.11 22.24 -18.76
N ARG A 57 11.22 21.06 -19.35
CA ARG A 57 11.93 20.83 -20.61
C ARG A 57 11.04 21.17 -21.78
N ARG A 58 11.04 22.46 -22.16
CA ARG A 58 10.27 23.03 -23.30
C ARG A 58 10.59 22.42 -24.69
N LYS A 59 11.44 21.40 -24.81
CA LYS A 59 11.81 20.75 -26.08
C LYS A 59 11.16 19.37 -26.18
N PRO A 60 10.77 18.93 -27.39
CA PRO A 60 10.23 17.58 -27.59
C PRO A 60 11.23 16.55 -27.05
N PHE A 61 10.68 15.44 -26.56
CA PHE A 61 11.24 14.30 -25.82
C PHE A 61 12.49 13.60 -26.42
N ALA A 62 13.31 14.28 -27.21
CA ALA A 62 14.40 13.75 -28.01
C ALA A 62 15.73 13.61 -27.27
N ASN A 63 15.88 14.16 -26.06
CA ASN A 63 17.15 14.08 -25.33
C ASN A 63 17.12 12.92 -24.32
N GLY A 64 17.91 11.87 -24.57
CA GLY A 64 17.98 10.67 -23.71
C GLY A 64 18.41 10.97 -22.27
N GLU A 65 19.08 12.11 -22.05
CA GLU A 65 19.45 12.61 -20.72
C GLU A 65 18.23 12.92 -19.84
N MET A 66 17.13 13.43 -20.42
CA MET A 66 15.89 13.64 -19.69
C MET A 66 15.29 12.32 -19.21
N ILE A 67 15.28 11.30 -20.08
CA ILE A 67 14.76 9.99 -19.74
C ILE A 67 15.61 9.37 -18.62
N LYS A 68 16.93 9.51 -18.69
CA LYS A 68 17.85 9.05 -17.65
C LYS A 68 17.52 9.68 -16.30
N GLU A 69 17.35 10.99 -16.23
CA GLU A 69 17.02 11.67 -14.97
C GLU A 69 15.65 11.27 -14.42
N CYS A 70 14.63 11.14 -15.28
CA CYS A 70 13.32 10.64 -14.85
C CYS A 70 13.42 9.22 -14.26
N VAL A 71 14.22 8.34 -14.87
CA VAL A 71 14.43 6.98 -14.39
C VAL A 71 15.20 6.96 -13.07
N ILE A 72 16.18 7.84 -12.88
CA ILE A 72 16.90 7.99 -11.62
C ILE A 72 15.93 8.46 -10.51
N ALA A 73 15.12 9.49 -10.77
CA ALA A 73 14.14 9.97 -9.79
C ALA A 73 13.12 8.89 -9.40
N VAL A 74 12.67 8.08 -10.37
CA VAL A 74 11.81 6.91 -10.12
C VAL A 74 12.51 5.91 -9.21
N ALA A 75 13.79 5.61 -9.47
CA ALA A 75 14.53 4.64 -8.68
C ALA A 75 14.75 5.13 -7.23
N GLU A 76 15.05 6.41 -7.05
CA GLU A 76 15.27 7.02 -5.73
C GLU A 76 13.98 7.08 -4.91
N GLU A 77 12.82 7.39 -5.50
CA GLU A 77 11.58 7.54 -4.75
C GLU A 77 10.80 6.23 -4.56
N MET A 78 10.92 5.25 -5.48
CA MET A 78 10.18 3.99 -5.38
C MET A 78 10.94 2.87 -4.66
N PHE A 79 12.27 2.95 -4.60
CA PHE A 79 13.13 1.91 -4.03
C PHE A 79 14.00 2.38 -2.85
N SER A 80 13.78 3.59 -2.33
CA SER A 80 14.34 4.03 -1.03
C SER A 80 13.57 3.48 0.17
#